data_AF-A0A9J6ZC59-F1
#
_entry.id   AF-A0A9J6ZC59-F1
#
_cell.length_a   1.000
_cell.length_b   1.000
_cell.length_c   1.000
_cell.angle_alpha   90.00
_cell.angle_beta   90.00
_cell.angle_gamma   90.00
#
_symmetry.space_group_name_H-M   'P 1'
#
loop_
_entity.id
_entity.type
_entity.pdbx_description
1 polymer ?
#
loop_
_entity_poly.entity_id
_entity_poly.type
_entity_poly.pdbx_seq_one_letter_code
_entity_poly.pdbx_strand_id
1 'polypeptide(L)'
;MKRGYFNTIMFISILLNVILIVFFVSQYSNVFGSKDKISTYYNSFYESVSTLDRTFDQIDDTKEDMQIIEDMYESNIRLNIVYDRLVYLEDNIGKYSKLDLPDIKNKLGLLKFNYYSFMLDQIMDNNKAGSEEFKEYRKEIKDFLENLPEEYSGSKPFVQKFNDAVKSLDIIHPF
;
A
#
# COMPACT_ATOMS: atom_id res chain seq x y z
N MET A 1 8.74 19.33 -60.29
CA MET A 1 8.18 20.06 -59.12
C MET A 1 8.92 21.38 -58.96
N LYS A 2 8.22 22.51 -58.77
CA LYS A 2 8.87 23.82 -58.56
C LYS A 2 9.67 23.78 -57.24
N ARG A 3 10.93 24.22 -57.26
CA ARG A 3 11.89 24.24 -56.13
C ARG A 3 11.30 24.74 -54.81
N GLY A 4 10.35 25.68 -54.87
CA GLY A 4 9.65 26.21 -53.68
C GLY A 4 8.85 25.16 -52.90
N TYR A 5 8.12 24.26 -53.59
CA TYR A 5 7.33 23.22 -52.93
C TYR A 5 8.21 22.21 -52.18
N PHE A 6 9.38 21.89 -52.73
CA PHE A 6 10.31 20.95 -52.11
C PHE A 6 10.85 21.49 -50.78
N ASN A 7 11.19 22.79 -50.75
CA ASN A 7 11.67 23.46 -49.54
C ASN A 7 10.56 23.57 -48.48
N THR A 8 9.31 23.86 -48.88
CA THR A 8 8.17 23.92 -47.95
C THR A 8 7.85 22.54 -47.35
N ILE A 9 7.84 21.48 -48.15
CA ILE A 9 7.59 20.11 -47.67
C ILE A 9 8.69 19.67 -46.69
N MET A 10 9.95 19.97 -47.00
CA MET A 10 11.08 19.66 -46.13
C MET A 10 10.97 20.40 -44.78
N PHE A 11 10.60 21.69 -44.81
CA PHE A 11 10.43 22.48 -43.59
C PHE A 11 9.28 21.94 -42.70
N ILE A 12 8.14 21.60 -43.30
CA ILE A 12 7.00 21.00 -42.58
C ILE A 12 7.39 19.65 -41.97
N SER A 13 8.11 18.82 -42.71
CA SER A 13 8.57 17.51 -42.22
C SER A 13 9.50 17.64 -41.02
N ILE A 14 10.43 18.59 -41.04
CA ILE A 14 11.32 18.88 -39.90
C ILE A 14 10.50 19.36 -38.70
N LEU A 15 9.57 20.30 -38.92
CA LEU A 15 8.71 20.82 -37.85
C LEU A 15 7.88 19.69 -37.20
N LEU A 16 7.31 18.79 -38.01
CA LEU A 16 6.53 17.65 -37.51
C LEU A 16 7.39 16.70 -36.67
N ASN A 17 8.63 16.44 -37.10
CA ASN A 17 9.57 15.60 -36.36
C ASN A 17 9.94 16.24 -35.02
N VAL A 18 10.17 17.55 -34.97
CA VAL A 18 10.44 18.26 -33.71
C VAL A 18 9.24 18.15 -32.76
N ILE A 19 8.01 18.34 -33.25
CA ILE A 19 6.79 18.20 -32.44
C ILE A 19 6.65 16.76 -31.91
N LEU A 20 6.88 15.75 -32.75
CA LEU A 20 6.85 14.35 -32.35
C LEU A 20 7.90 14.05 -31.28
N ILE A 21 9.13 14.50 -31.46
CA ILE A 21 10.22 14.31 -30.49
C ILE A 21 9.86 14.95 -29.15
N VAL A 22 9.37 16.19 -29.14
CA VAL A 22 8.94 16.87 -27.91
C VAL A 22 7.80 16.12 -27.23
N PHE A 23 6.85 15.60 -28.00
CA PHE A 23 5.74 14.81 -27.48
C PHE A 23 6.20 13.49 -26.86
N PHE A 24 7.12 12.77 -27.53
CA PHE A 24 7.70 11.54 -27.00
C PHE A 24 8.56 11.79 -25.76
N VAL A 25 9.36 12.86 -25.74
CA VAL A 25 10.20 13.23 -24.59
C VAL A 25 9.35 13.65 -23.38
N SER A 26 8.23 14.35 -23.58
CA SER A 26 7.35 14.74 -22.47
C SER A 26 6.59 13.53 -21.90
N GLN A 27 6.13 12.62 -22.77
CA GLN A 27 5.56 11.33 -22.36
C GLN A 27 6.57 10.49 -21.59
N TYR A 28 7.80 10.37 -22.10
CA TYR A 28 8.86 9.59 -21.46
C TYR A 28 9.24 10.16 -20.08
N SER A 29 9.39 11.48 -19.97
CA SER A 29 9.69 12.16 -18.70
C SER A 29 8.57 11.99 -17.66
N ASN A 30 7.30 12.03 -18.07
CA ASN A 30 6.16 11.75 -17.19
C ASN A 30 6.15 10.30 -16.69
N VAL A 31 6.54 9.34 -17.55
CA VAL A 31 6.60 7.92 -17.18
C VAL A 31 7.74 7.64 -16.20
N PHE A 32 8.93 8.24 -16.37
CA PHE A 32 10.06 8.03 -15.45
C PHE A 32 9.89 8.76 -14.12
N GLY A 33 9.37 10.00 -14.12
CA GLY A 33 9.03 10.72 -12.88
C GLY A 33 7.89 10.05 -12.08
N SER A 34 7.08 9.21 -12.71
CA SER A 34 6.03 8.44 -12.02
C SER A 34 6.57 7.24 -11.23
N LYS A 35 7.68 6.63 -11.65
CA LYS A 35 8.23 5.43 -10.98
C LYS A 35 8.79 5.76 -9.60
N ASP A 36 9.54 6.85 -9.47
CA ASP A 36 10.06 7.31 -8.17
C ASP A 36 8.92 7.68 -7.22
N LYS A 37 7.83 8.26 -7.75
CA LYS A 37 6.63 8.58 -6.97
C LYS A 37 5.92 7.32 -6.49
N ILE A 38 5.67 6.34 -7.38
CA ILE A 38 5.05 5.06 -6.99
C ILE A 38 5.89 4.34 -5.94
N SER A 39 7.22 4.33 -6.12
CA SER A 39 8.15 3.77 -5.13
C SER A 39 8.01 4.46 -3.78
N THR A 40 7.91 5.79 -3.76
CA THR A 40 7.67 6.57 -2.53
C THR A 40 6.34 6.19 -1.85
N TYR A 41 5.25 6.09 -2.61
CA TYR A 41 3.94 5.71 -2.05
C TYR A 41 3.95 4.27 -1.53
N TYR A 42 4.57 3.36 -2.26
CA TYR A 42 4.71 1.97 -1.86
C TYR A 42 5.55 1.82 -0.59
N ASN A 43 6.71 2.48 -0.54
CA ASN A 43 7.58 2.44 0.64
C ASN A 43 6.86 3.02 1.86
N SER A 44 6.09 4.12 1.69
CA SER A 44 5.27 4.66 2.78
C SER A 44 4.19 3.68 3.27
N PHE A 45 3.59 2.90 2.36
CA PHE A 45 2.68 1.82 2.73
C PHE A 45 3.42 0.70 3.48
N TYR A 46 4.53 0.18 2.95
CA TYR A 46 5.34 -0.86 3.59
C TYR A 46 5.81 -0.45 5.00
N GLU A 47 6.35 0.77 5.15
CA GLU A 47 6.79 1.31 6.44
C GLU A 47 5.64 1.42 7.45
N SER A 48 4.43 1.75 6.98
CA SER A 48 3.26 1.81 7.85
C SER A 48 2.85 0.43 8.38
N VAL A 49 2.89 -0.61 7.54
CA VAL A 49 2.64 -2.00 7.95
C VAL A 49 3.72 -2.45 8.94
N SER A 50 4.98 -2.17 8.65
CA SER A 50 6.10 -2.49 9.56
C SER A 50 6.02 -1.77 10.90
N THR A 51 5.47 -0.55 10.92
CA THR A 51 5.24 0.20 12.16
C THR A 51 4.08 -0.40 12.95
N LEU A 52 2.99 -0.80 12.28
CA LEU A 52 1.87 -1.48 12.92
C LEU A 52 2.31 -2.79 13.59
N ASP A 53 3.09 -3.63 12.89
CA ASP A 53 3.65 -4.87 13.44
C ASP A 53 4.47 -4.60 14.72
N ARG A 54 5.34 -3.60 14.67
CA ARG A 54 6.11 -3.14 15.85
C ARG A 54 5.23 -2.63 16.99
N THR A 55 4.11 -1.97 16.70
CA THR A 55 3.17 -1.52 17.74
C THR A 55 2.40 -2.70 18.33
N PHE A 56 2.04 -3.71 17.55
CA PHE A 56 1.47 -4.95 18.09
C PHE A 56 2.45 -5.70 18.99
N ASP A 57 3.74 -5.68 18.67
CA ASP A 57 4.79 -6.25 19.53
C ASP A 57 4.92 -5.55 20.89
N GLN A 58 4.45 -4.31 21.02
CA GLN A 58 4.49 -3.55 22.27
C GLN A 58 3.34 -3.90 23.22
N ILE A 59 2.24 -4.46 22.71
CA ILE A 59 1.11 -4.88 23.52
C ILE A 59 1.50 -6.16 24.27
N ASP A 60 1.69 -6.00 25.58
CA ASP A 60 2.23 -7.03 26.47
C ASP A 60 1.28 -7.18 27.67
N ASP A 61 0.75 -8.39 27.84
CA ASP A 61 -0.21 -8.74 28.90
C ASP A 61 0.38 -8.69 30.31
N THR A 62 1.70 -8.50 30.42
CA THR A 62 2.38 -8.30 31.71
C THR A 62 2.35 -6.86 32.20
N LYS A 63 1.91 -5.90 31.37
CA LYS A 63 1.75 -4.48 31.72
C LYS A 63 0.46 -4.24 32.51
N GLU A 64 0.34 -3.05 33.09
CA GLU A 64 -0.90 -2.59 33.73
C GLU A 64 -2.01 -2.43 32.67
N ASP A 65 -3.25 -2.79 33.02
CA ASP A 65 -4.42 -2.79 32.13
C ASP A 65 -4.58 -1.49 31.32
N MET A 66 -4.35 -0.33 31.95
CA MET A 66 -4.48 0.96 31.29
C MET A 66 -3.43 1.16 30.19
N GLN A 67 -2.20 0.69 30.41
CA GLN A 67 -1.14 0.75 29.40
C GLN A 67 -1.45 -0.16 28.21
N ILE A 68 -2.01 -1.34 28.48
CA ILE A 68 -2.44 -2.27 27.43
C ILE A 68 -3.51 -1.62 26.54
N ILE A 69 -4.50 -0.96 27.14
CA ILE A 69 -5.55 -0.24 26.42
C ILE A 69 -4.96 0.90 25.57
N GLU A 70 -4.02 1.67 26.11
CA GLU A 70 -3.33 2.74 25.38
C GLU A 70 -2.56 2.19 24.17
N ASP A 71 -1.83 1.10 24.35
CA ASP A 71 -1.06 0.44 23.27
C ASP A 71 -2.00 -0.15 22.18
N MET A 72 -3.15 -0.69 22.59
CA MET A 72 -4.22 -1.13 21.66
C MET A 72 -4.85 0.02 20.89
N TYR A 73 -5.06 1.15 21.56
CA TYR A 73 -5.56 2.35 20.89
C TYR A 73 -4.52 2.90 19.89
N GLU A 74 -3.23 2.92 20.25
CA GLU A 74 -2.17 3.31 19.33
C GLU A 74 -2.12 2.41 18.10
N SER A 75 -2.14 1.09 18.29
CA SER A 75 -2.14 0.14 17.17
C SER A 75 -3.37 0.30 16.26
N ASN A 76 -4.55 0.62 16.82
CA ASN A 76 -5.72 0.95 16.01
C ASN A 76 -5.51 2.23 15.17
N ILE A 77 -4.85 3.25 15.71
CA ILE A 77 -4.44 4.43 14.94
C ILE A 77 -3.47 4.01 13.82
N ARG A 78 -2.47 3.17 14.11
CA ARG A 78 -1.52 2.67 13.10
C ARG A 78 -2.22 1.92 11.99
N LEU A 79 -3.20 1.07 12.31
CA LEU A 79 -3.98 0.34 11.32
C LEU A 79 -4.77 1.27 10.40
N ASN A 80 -5.34 2.36 10.93
CA ASN A 80 -5.95 3.40 10.10
C ASN A 80 -4.93 4.06 9.15
N ILE A 81 -3.71 4.34 9.65
CA ILE A 81 -2.63 4.89 8.81
C ILE A 81 -2.25 3.91 7.70
N VAL A 82 -2.16 2.60 7.98
CA VAL A 82 -1.89 1.57 6.95
C VAL A 82 -2.95 1.64 5.85
N TYR A 83 -4.23 1.68 6.24
CA TYR A 83 -5.34 1.77 5.30
C TYR A 83 -5.27 3.05 4.45
N ASP A 84 -4.98 4.20 5.07
CA ASP A 84 -4.83 5.46 4.36
C ASP A 84 -3.67 5.41 3.36
N ARG A 85 -2.52 4.84 3.74
CA ARG A 85 -1.37 4.68 2.84
C ARG A 85 -1.67 3.74 1.67
N LEU A 86 -2.47 2.70 1.87
CA LEU A 86 -2.96 1.87 0.78
C LEU A 86 -3.83 2.68 -0.20
N VAL A 87 -4.76 3.50 0.30
CA VAL A 87 -5.60 4.35 -0.55
C VAL A 87 -4.73 5.32 -1.36
N TYR A 88 -3.73 5.95 -0.74
CA TYR A 88 -2.77 6.80 -1.45
C TYR A 88 -1.99 6.02 -2.52
N LEU A 89 -1.57 4.79 -2.24
CA LEU A 89 -0.90 3.94 -3.23
C LEU A 89 -1.84 3.64 -4.41
N GLU A 90 -3.09 3.27 -4.15
CA GLU A 90 -4.11 2.97 -5.16
C GLU A 90 -4.36 4.16 -6.10
N ASP A 91 -4.53 5.35 -5.53
CA ASP A 91 -4.80 6.57 -6.29
C ASP A 91 -3.64 6.97 -7.21
N ASN A 92 -2.40 6.58 -6.86
CA ASN A 92 -1.20 7.05 -7.55
C ASN A 92 -0.49 6.00 -8.42
N ILE A 93 -0.73 4.71 -8.21
CA ILE A 93 -0.16 3.64 -9.04
C ILE A 93 -0.89 3.48 -10.39
N GLY A 94 -2.08 4.08 -10.51
CA GLY A 94 -2.87 4.13 -11.72
C GLY A 94 -3.57 2.80 -12.06
N LYS A 95 -4.57 2.86 -12.95
CA LYS A 95 -5.43 1.72 -13.35
C LYS A 95 -4.71 0.55 -14.04
N TYR A 96 -3.39 0.63 -14.25
CA TYR A 96 -2.59 -0.38 -14.95
C TYR A 96 -1.73 -1.25 -14.01
N SER A 97 -1.81 -1.03 -12.70
CA SER A 97 -1.15 -1.91 -11.74
C SER A 97 -1.82 -3.29 -11.76
N LYS A 98 -1.01 -4.35 -11.83
CA LYS A 98 -1.45 -5.74 -11.67
C LYS A 98 -1.51 -6.16 -10.19
N LEU A 99 -1.39 -5.19 -9.28
CA LEU A 99 -1.49 -5.43 -7.85
C LEU A 99 -2.95 -5.66 -7.48
N ASP A 100 -3.19 -6.59 -6.57
CA ASP A 100 -4.51 -6.92 -6.07
C ASP A 100 -4.98 -5.93 -4.99
N LEU A 101 -5.02 -4.65 -5.38
CA LEU A 101 -5.42 -3.53 -4.51
C LEU A 101 -6.87 -3.67 -4.00
N PRO A 102 -7.84 -4.14 -4.81
CA PRO A 102 -9.20 -4.33 -4.31
C PRO A 102 -9.28 -5.35 -3.16
N ASP A 103 -8.58 -6.49 -3.27
CA ASP A 103 -8.64 -7.53 -2.24
C ASP A 103 -7.97 -7.07 -0.93
N ILE A 104 -6.76 -6.52 -1.01
CA ILE A 104 -6.08 -5.99 0.20
C ILE A 104 -6.87 -4.86 0.86
N LYS A 105 -7.52 -4.00 0.07
CA LYS A 105 -8.38 -2.92 0.62
C LYS A 105 -9.57 -3.50 1.37
N ASN A 106 -10.22 -4.51 0.82
CA ASN A 106 -11.32 -5.20 1.49
C ASN A 106 -10.85 -5.86 2.79
N LYS A 107 -9.74 -6.62 2.73
CA LYS A 107 -9.18 -7.32 3.89
C LYS A 107 -8.74 -6.36 4.98
N LEU A 108 -7.94 -5.33 4.68
CA LEU A 108 -7.57 -4.34 5.69
C LEU A 108 -8.78 -3.57 6.25
N GLY A 109 -9.81 -3.36 5.44
CA GLY A 109 -11.08 -2.79 5.89
C GLY A 109 -11.79 -3.67 6.94
N LEU A 110 -11.85 -4.98 6.69
CA LEU A 110 -12.39 -5.97 7.64
C LEU A 110 -11.53 -6.07 8.89
N LEU A 111 -10.20 -6.15 8.76
CA LEU A 111 -9.27 -6.18 9.89
C LEU A 111 -9.48 -4.97 10.81
N LYS A 112 -9.59 -3.77 10.21
CA LYS A 112 -9.84 -2.54 10.94
C LYS A 112 -11.17 -2.56 11.69
N PHE A 113 -12.22 -3.05 11.05
CA PHE A 113 -13.53 -3.15 11.69
C PHE A 113 -13.49 -4.13 12.87
N ASN A 114 -12.95 -5.33 12.65
CA ASN A 114 -12.86 -6.39 13.65
C ASN A 114 -11.98 -5.97 14.83
N TYR A 115 -10.79 -5.44 14.55
CA TYR A 115 -9.86 -4.97 15.58
C TYR A 115 -10.44 -3.82 16.41
N TYR A 116 -11.15 -2.89 15.79
CA TYR A 116 -11.83 -1.81 16.50
C TYR A 116 -12.87 -2.34 17.48
N SER A 117 -13.69 -3.32 17.04
CA SER A 117 -14.68 -3.96 17.91
C SER A 117 -13.99 -4.69 19.08
N PHE A 118 -12.94 -5.46 18.80
CA PHE A 118 -12.15 -6.15 19.80
C PHE A 118 -11.57 -5.21 20.86
N MET A 119 -10.97 -4.09 20.43
CA MET A 119 -10.42 -3.06 21.32
C MET A 119 -11.52 -2.43 22.19
N LEU A 120 -12.70 -2.12 21.64
CA LEU A 120 -13.81 -1.59 22.43
C LEU A 120 -14.26 -2.57 23.52
N ASP A 121 -14.34 -3.86 23.20
CA ASP A 121 -14.61 -4.90 24.19
C ASP A 121 -13.55 -4.91 25.31
N GLN A 122 -12.29 -4.67 24.99
CA GLN A 122 -11.22 -4.57 26.01
C GLN A 122 -11.43 -3.41 26.95
N ILE A 123 -11.81 -2.24 26.42
CA ILE A 123 -12.07 -1.04 27.22
C ILE A 123 -13.26 -1.24 28.16
N MET A 124 -14.25 -2.04 27.74
CA MET A 124 -15.46 -2.28 28.53
C MET A 124 -15.28 -3.36 29.61
N ASP A 125 -14.56 -4.45 29.31
CA ASP A 125 -14.50 -5.65 30.18
C ASP A 125 -13.07 -6.05 30.66
N ASN A 126 -12.02 -5.30 30.28
CA ASN A 126 -10.63 -5.41 30.78
C ASN A 126 -9.95 -6.81 30.76
N ASN A 127 -10.39 -7.78 29.95
CA ASN A 127 -10.01 -9.19 30.17
C ASN A 127 -9.56 -10.02 28.95
N LYS A 128 -9.25 -9.44 27.80
CA LYS A 128 -8.90 -10.23 26.59
C LYS A 128 -7.65 -9.76 25.83
N ALA A 129 -6.76 -8.95 26.40
CA ALA A 129 -5.52 -8.58 25.72
C ALA A 129 -4.64 -9.78 25.34
N GLY A 130 -4.55 -10.77 26.22
CA GLY A 130 -3.88 -12.05 25.95
C GLY A 130 -4.74 -13.09 25.26
N SER A 131 -5.89 -12.69 24.73
CA SER A 131 -6.77 -13.61 24.02
C SER A 131 -6.13 -14.14 22.76
N GLU A 132 -6.60 -15.32 22.37
CA GLU A 132 -6.19 -15.93 21.10
C GLU A 132 -6.53 -15.01 19.92
N GLU A 133 -7.61 -14.24 20.02
CA GLU A 133 -8.05 -13.30 19.00
C GLU A 133 -6.99 -12.21 18.73
N PHE A 134 -6.40 -11.60 19.77
CA PHE A 134 -5.34 -10.61 19.57
C PHE A 134 -4.07 -11.21 18.96
N LYS A 135 -3.70 -12.43 19.38
CA LYS A 135 -2.55 -13.14 18.82
C LYS A 135 -2.74 -13.44 17.34
N GLU A 136 -3.97 -13.73 16.93
CA GLU A 136 -4.33 -13.93 15.53
C GLU A 136 -4.18 -12.64 14.72
N TYR A 137 -4.71 -11.50 15.19
CA TYR A 137 -4.51 -10.21 14.50
C TYR A 137 -3.03 -9.84 14.34
N ARG A 138 -2.23 -10.04 15.40
CA ARG A 138 -0.78 -9.82 15.35
C ARG A 138 -0.11 -10.74 14.34
N LYS A 139 -0.47 -12.02 14.33
CA LYS A 139 0.08 -13.01 13.41
C LYS A 139 -0.29 -12.68 11.96
N GLU A 140 -1.54 -12.32 11.68
CA GLU A 140 -2.01 -11.96 10.34
C GLU A 140 -1.20 -10.80 9.75
N ILE A 141 -0.96 -9.74 10.52
CA ILE A 141 -0.15 -8.59 10.08
C ILE A 141 1.32 -8.97 9.90
N LYS A 142 1.87 -9.77 10.81
CA LYS A 142 3.26 -10.23 10.72
C LYS A 142 3.50 -11.09 9.49
N ASP A 143 2.66 -12.10 9.29
CA ASP A 143 2.72 -12.99 8.13
C ASP A 143 2.53 -12.19 6.82
N PHE A 144 1.64 -11.19 6.82
CA PHE A 144 1.48 -10.27 5.70
C PHE A 144 2.76 -9.47 5.42
N LEU A 145 3.38 -8.86 6.44
CA LEU A 145 4.61 -8.08 6.32
C LEU A 145 5.78 -8.91 5.80
N GLU A 146 6.00 -10.12 6.36
CA GLU A 146 7.10 -11.01 5.97
C GLU A 146 7.03 -11.44 4.50
N ASN A 147 5.80 -11.55 3.97
CA ASN A 147 5.57 -11.89 2.57
C ASN A 147 5.55 -10.66 1.64
N LEU A 148 5.43 -9.45 2.18
CA LEU A 148 5.38 -8.23 1.39
C LEU A 148 6.77 -7.91 0.78
N PRO A 149 6.86 -7.44 -0.47
CA PRO A 149 8.12 -6.94 -1.01
C PRO A 149 8.57 -5.68 -0.26
N GLU A 150 9.83 -5.55 0.13
CA GLU A 150 10.29 -4.36 0.87
C GLU A 150 10.35 -3.11 -0.01
N GLU A 151 10.68 -3.29 -1.30
CA GLU A 151 10.87 -2.19 -2.25
C GLU A 151 10.05 -2.39 -3.54
N TYR A 152 9.55 -1.29 -4.08
CA TYR A 152 8.86 -1.28 -5.37
C TYR A 152 9.85 -1.45 -6.53
N SER A 153 9.65 -2.47 -7.36
CA SER A 153 10.42 -2.63 -8.61
C SER A 153 9.58 -2.59 -9.89
N GLY A 154 8.25 -2.52 -9.78
CA GLY A 154 7.33 -2.54 -10.94
C GLY A 154 7.49 -3.78 -11.84
N SER A 155 8.13 -4.83 -11.33
CA SER A 155 8.48 -6.04 -12.07
C SER A 155 7.40 -7.12 -11.91
N LYS A 156 7.37 -8.11 -12.81
CA LYS A 156 6.47 -9.27 -12.65
C LYS A 156 6.70 -10.01 -11.32
N PRO A 157 7.95 -10.28 -10.88
CA PRO A 157 8.21 -10.88 -9.57
C PRO A 157 7.66 -10.04 -8.41
N PHE A 158 7.80 -8.72 -8.45
CA PHE A 158 7.23 -7.83 -7.43
C PHE A 158 5.70 -7.95 -7.36
N VAL A 159 5.03 -7.87 -8.51
CA VAL A 159 3.57 -8.02 -8.59
C VAL A 159 3.13 -9.37 -8.01
N GLN A 160 3.83 -10.44 -8.36
CA GLN A 160 3.51 -11.78 -7.87
C GLN A 160 3.68 -11.86 -6.35
N LYS A 161 4.84 -11.42 -5.82
CA LYS A 161 5.12 -11.42 -4.38
C LYS A 161 4.11 -10.59 -3.60
N PHE A 162 3.77 -9.39 -4.10
CA PHE A 162 2.73 -8.55 -3.50
C PHE A 162 1.38 -9.27 -3.46
N ASN A 163 0.91 -9.81 -4.59
CA ASN A 163 -0.39 -10.48 -4.66
C ASN A 163 -0.44 -11.75 -3.82
N ASP A 164 0.68 -12.45 -3.67
CA ASP A 164 0.77 -13.63 -2.81
C ASP A 164 0.72 -13.24 -1.32
N ALA A 165 1.33 -12.12 -0.93
CA ALA A 165 1.17 -11.54 0.41
C ALA A 165 -0.29 -11.13 0.68
N VAL A 166 -0.97 -10.53 -0.30
CA VAL A 166 -2.40 -10.19 -0.16
C VAL A 166 -3.25 -11.44 0.10
N LYS A 167 -2.94 -12.57 -0.55
CA LYS A 167 -3.64 -13.84 -0.31
C LYS A 167 -3.38 -14.41 1.08
N SER A 168 -2.16 -14.24 1.62
CA SER A 168 -1.80 -14.76 2.94
C SER A 168 -2.44 -13.97 4.09
N LEU A 169 -2.91 -12.74 3.83
CA LEU A 169 -3.76 -12.00 4.75
C LEU A 169 -5.16 -12.65 4.76
N ASP A 170 -5.32 -13.71 5.53
CA ASP A 170 -6.58 -14.43 5.70
C ASP A 170 -7.25 -13.91 6.96
N ILE A 171 -8.44 -13.33 6.84
CA ILE A 171 -9.14 -12.72 7.99
C ILE A 171 -10.04 -13.79 8.56
N ILE A 172 -9.61 -14.38 9.67
CA ILE A 172 -10.19 -15.62 10.19
C ILE A 172 -11.56 -15.39 10.85
N HIS A 173 -11.96 -14.14 11.10
CA HIS A 173 -13.19 -13.80 11.81
C HIS A 173 -14.21 -13.06 10.94
N PRO A 174 -15.06 -13.75 10.17
CA PRO A 174 -16.32 -13.20 9.73
C PRO A 174 -17.34 -13.38 10.86
N PHE A 175 -17.86 -12.26 11.37
CA PHE A 175 -19.10 -12.10 12.15
C PHE A 175 -19.77 -13.36 12.74
#